data_AF-A0A8T5LB05-F1
#
_entry.id   AF-A0A8T5LB05-F1
#
_cell.length_a   1.000
_cell.length_b   1.000
_cell.length_c   1.000
_cell.angle_alpha   90.00
_cell.angle_beta   90.00
_cell.angle_gamma   90.00
#
_symmetry.space_group_name_H-M   'P 1'
#
loop_
_entity.id
_entity.type
_entity.pdbx_description
1 polymer ?
#
loop_
_entity_poly.entity_id
_entity_poly.type
_entity_poly.pdbx_seq_one_letter_code
_entity_poly.pdbx_strand_id
1 'polypeptide(L)'
;MANRSEIWTEKYRPSTFSELVGQDDIKARVEALVNSLNIPHLLFAGPAGTGKSTLALIIVKTLYGDSWKENYLELNASDERGISVVREKVKDFARTKSIGNVSFKTIFLDEADALTPEAQQALRRTMENYSATCRFILSCNYSSKIIDPIQSRCAIFRFKLLERKDIQKIIDKISQTEKLQIDSEALEVIFEGSEGDCRKCINILQSTASISPSISLNLVSTMISNAKPKDIRIVLSSALAGDFQKAREKLLDIMLKESISGQDVIKSIQKEIWNLPIEPELKVKLTEKTGETEFRIVEGSDPFIQLQALLASFVLAGIAK
;
A
#
# COMPACT_ATOMS: atom_id res chain seq x y z
N MET A 1 -31.41 -6.60 16.17
CA MET A 1 -30.14 -7.35 15.94
C MET A 1 -29.08 -6.30 15.67
N ALA A 2 -28.12 -6.15 16.58
CA ALA A 2 -27.11 -5.11 16.49
C ALA A 2 -26.29 -5.31 15.20
N ASN A 3 -26.29 -4.31 14.31
CA ASN A 3 -25.36 -4.22 13.20
C ASN A 3 -23.95 -4.35 13.79
N ARG A 4 -23.29 -5.50 13.62
CA ARG A 4 -21.85 -5.55 13.75
C ARG A 4 -21.33 -4.57 12.70
N SER A 5 -20.65 -3.52 13.16
CA SER A 5 -19.85 -2.64 12.31
C SER A 5 -18.75 -3.50 11.66
N GLU A 6 -19.07 -4.20 10.59
CA GLU A 6 -18.11 -4.99 9.84
C GLU A 6 -17.18 -4.05 9.06
N ILE A 7 -15.89 -4.24 9.23
CA ILE A 7 -14.87 -3.53 8.47
C ILE A 7 -14.94 -4.02 7.03
N TRP A 8 -15.17 -3.11 6.08
CA TRP A 8 -15.43 -3.46 4.67
C TRP A 8 -14.23 -4.14 4.01
N THR A 9 -13.01 -3.83 4.44
CA THR A 9 -11.79 -4.47 3.94
C THR A 9 -11.73 -5.97 4.25
N GLU A 10 -12.40 -6.43 5.32
CA GLU A 10 -12.58 -7.85 5.63
C GLU A 10 -13.85 -8.42 5.01
N LYS A 11 -14.97 -7.69 5.09
CA LYS A 11 -16.27 -8.10 4.54
C LYS A 11 -16.21 -8.39 3.04
N TYR A 12 -15.50 -7.54 2.29
CA TYR A 12 -15.34 -7.65 0.84
C TYR A 12 -14.03 -8.32 0.42
N ARG A 13 -13.26 -8.86 1.38
CA ARG A 13 -12.01 -9.57 1.08
C ARG A 13 -12.32 -10.77 0.17
N PRO A 14 -11.70 -10.85 -1.02
CA PRO A 14 -11.88 -11.99 -1.92
C PRO A 14 -11.61 -13.33 -1.24
N SER A 15 -12.47 -14.30 -1.51
CA SER A 15 -12.43 -15.65 -0.92
C SER A 15 -11.97 -16.72 -1.91
N THR A 16 -12.01 -16.42 -3.21
CA THR A 16 -11.65 -17.31 -4.33
C THR A 16 -10.76 -16.60 -5.34
N PHE A 17 -10.09 -17.37 -6.21
CA PHE A 17 -9.27 -16.80 -7.30
C PHE A 17 -10.07 -15.92 -8.25
N SER A 18 -11.33 -16.28 -8.54
CA SER A 18 -12.21 -15.53 -9.45
C SER A 18 -12.67 -14.19 -8.86
N GLU A 19 -12.78 -14.09 -7.54
CA GLU A 19 -13.13 -12.84 -6.86
C GLU A 19 -11.96 -11.85 -6.75
N LEU A 20 -10.71 -12.32 -6.90
CA LEU A 20 -9.54 -11.47 -6.84
C LEU A 20 -9.44 -10.63 -8.11
N VAL A 21 -9.61 -9.31 -7.98
CA VAL A 21 -9.58 -8.38 -9.11
C VAL A 21 -8.15 -7.99 -9.47
N GLY A 22 -7.85 -7.92 -10.76
CA GLY A 22 -6.51 -7.66 -11.29
C GLY A 22 -5.54 -8.84 -11.09
N GLN A 23 -4.24 -8.60 -11.35
CA GLN A 23 -3.17 -9.59 -11.22
C GLN A 23 -3.38 -10.89 -12.02
N ASP A 24 -4.00 -10.82 -13.20
CA ASP A 24 -4.44 -12.00 -13.97
C ASP A 24 -3.33 -13.03 -14.24
N ASP A 25 -2.13 -12.57 -14.61
CA ASP A 25 -0.97 -13.45 -14.80
C ASP A 25 -0.53 -14.17 -13.52
N ILE A 26 -0.58 -13.48 -12.38
CA ILE A 26 -0.22 -14.05 -11.07
C ILE A 26 -1.26 -15.09 -10.67
N LYS A 27 -2.55 -14.76 -10.81
CA LYS A 27 -3.67 -15.66 -10.51
C LYS A 27 -3.55 -16.96 -11.29
N ALA A 28 -3.41 -16.89 -12.61
CA ALA A 28 -3.34 -18.07 -13.47
C ALA A 28 -2.16 -18.99 -13.08
N ARG A 29 -0.98 -18.41 -12.83
CA ARG A 29 0.21 -19.19 -12.43
C ARG A 29 0.08 -19.81 -11.05
N VAL A 30 -0.45 -19.07 -10.08
CA VAL A 30 -0.64 -19.57 -8.70
C VAL A 30 -1.73 -20.63 -8.66
N GLU A 31 -2.84 -20.43 -9.37
CA GLU A 31 -3.94 -21.39 -9.46
C GLU A 31 -3.46 -22.72 -10.05
N ALA A 32 -2.64 -22.69 -11.12
CA ALA A 32 -2.03 -23.90 -11.67
C ALA A 32 -1.14 -24.64 -10.65
N LEU A 33 -0.35 -23.92 -9.85
CA LEU A 33 0.48 -24.52 -8.80
C LEU A 33 -0.37 -25.15 -7.69
N VAL A 34 -1.43 -24.47 -7.26
CA VAL A 34 -2.35 -24.97 -6.22
C VAL A 34 -3.10 -26.21 -6.69
N ASN A 35 -3.58 -26.23 -7.93
CA ASN A 35 -4.29 -27.38 -8.51
C ASN A 35 -3.39 -28.63 -8.61
N SER A 36 -2.07 -28.45 -8.72
CA SER A 36 -1.11 -29.56 -8.68
C SER A 36 -0.83 -30.11 -7.27
N LEU A 37 -1.41 -29.48 -6.23
CA LEU A 37 -1.18 -29.78 -4.80
C LEU A 37 0.30 -29.74 -4.37
N ASN A 38 1.16 -29.10 -5.17
CA ASN A 38 2.59 -28.99 -4.91
C ASN A 38 3.08 -27.58 -5.20
N ILE A 39 2.97 -26.70 -4.20
CA ILE A 39 3.46 -25.32 -4.31
C ILE A 39 4.90 -25.23 -3.78
N PRO A 40 5.84 -24.58 -4.48
CA PRO A 40 7.14 -24.20 -3.89
C PRO A 40 6.93 -23.16 -2.78
N HIS A 41 8.00 -22.72 -2.13
CA HIS A 41 7.91 -21.47 -1.36
C HIS A 41 7.56 -20.32 -2.30
N LEU A 42 6.75 -19.37 -1.85
CA LEU A 42 6.29 -18.24 -2.64
C LEU A 42 6.80 -16.94 -2.04
N LEU A 43 7.19 -16.00 -2.89
CA LEU A 43 7.53 -14.63 -2.48
C LEU A 43 6.63 -13.65 -3.22
N PHE A 44 5.74 -13.00 -2.49
CA PHE A 44 4.84 -11.95 -2.97
C PHE A 44 5.48 -10.59 -2.71
N ALA A 45 5.93 -9.94 -3.77
CA ALA A 45 6.56 -8.63 -3.71
C ALA A 45 5.69 -7.59 -4.39
N GLY A 46 5.46 -6.44 -3.77
CA GLY A 46 4.79 -5.31 -4.39
C GLY A 46 4.09 -4.40 -3.38
N PRO A 47 3.44 -3.32 -3.83
CA PRO A 47 2.83 -2.33 -2.95
C PRO A 47 1.75 -2.90 -2.02
N ALA A 48 1.44 -2.18 -0.94
CA ALA A 48 0.32 -2.50 -0.07
C ALA A 48 -1.02 -2.45 -0.83
N GLY A 49 -2.02 -3.18 -0.32
CA GLY A 49 -3.38 -3.14 -0.89
C GLY A 49 -3.55 -3.74 -2.29
N THR A 50 -2.56 -4.47 -2.80
CA THR A 50 -2.58 -5.11 -4.13
C THR A 50 -3.08 -6.56 -4.13
N GLY A 51 -3.40 -7.11 -2.95
CA GLY A 51 -3.95 -8.47 -2.81
C GLY A 51 -2.98 -9.56 -2.37
N LYS A 52 -1.76 -9.24 -1.90
CA LYS A 52 -0.76 -10.22 -1.44
C LYS A 52 -1.29 -11.17 -0.35
N SER A 53 -1.71 -10.62 0.79
CA SER A 53 -2.21 -11.40 1.94
C SER A 53 -3.55 -12.08 1.60
N THR A 54 -4.39 -11.44 0.77
CA THR A 54 -5.62 -12.04 0.23
C THR A 54 -5.33 -13.28 -0.60
N LEU A 55 -4.39 -13.22 -1.54
CA LEU A 55 -4.02 -14.36 -2.37
C LEU A 55 -3.42 -15.49 -1.53
N ALA A 56 -2.60 -15.17 -0.52
CA ALA A 56 -2.09 -16.17 0.41
C ALA A 56 -3.22 -16.94 1.12
N LEU A 57 -4.25 -16.22 1.57
CA LEU A 57 -5.42 -16.84 2.21
C LEU A 57 -6.25 -17.67 1.23
N ILE A 58 -6.43 -17.22 -0.01
CA ILE A 58 -7.11 -17.98 -1.07
C ILE A 58 -6.38 -19.31 -1.32
N ILE A 59 -5.06 -19.26 -1.52
CA ILE A 59 -4.22 -20.47 -1.72
C ILE A 59 -4.44 -21.48 -0.60
N VAL A 60 -4.38 -21.01 0.64
CA VAL A 60 -4.50 -21.83 1.85
C VAL A 60 -5.90 -22.45 1.95
N LYS A 61 -6.96 -21.68 1.71
CA LYS A 61 -8.34 -22.19 1.71
C LYS A 61 -8.57 -23.20 0.59
N THR A 62 -8.02 -22.96 -0.60
CA THR A 62 -8.13 -23.90 -1.73
C THR A 62 -7.37 -25.20 -1.49
N LEU A 63 -6.17 -25.14 -0.89
CA LEU A 63 -5.37 -26.32 -0.59
C LEU A 63 -5.98 -27.20 0.51
N TYR A 64 -6.45 -26.60 1.60
CA TYR A 64 -6.81 -27.33 2.83
C TYR A 64 -8.31 -27.44 3.09
N GLY A 65 -9.16 -26.73 2.33
CA GLY A 65 -10.61 -26.73 2.54
C GLY A 65 -10.96 -26.31 3.97
N ASP A 66 -11.83 -27.08 4.63
CA ASP A 66 -12.30 -26.79 5.99
C ASP A 66 -11.19 -26.84 7.05
N SER A 67 -10.11 -27.59 6.79
CA SER A 67 -8.97 -27.77 7.70
C SER A 67 -7.88 -26.70 7.54
N TRP A 68 -8.20 -25.59 6.88
CA TRP A 68 -7.19 -24.56 6.57
C TRP A 68 -6.64 -23.88 7.83
N LYS A 69 -7.43 -23.73 8.88
CA LYS A 69 -7.02 -23.04 10.10
C LYS A 69 -5.93 -23.79 10.87
N GLU A 70 -5.97 -25.12 10.84
CA GLU A 70 -5.01 -25.99 11.52
C GLU A 70 -3.70 -26.15 10.72
N ASN A 71 -3.78 -25.91 9.42
CA ASN A 71 -2.68 -26.02 8.45
C ASN A 71 -2.07 -24.68 8.05
N TYR A 72 -2.55 -23.57 8.64
CA TYR A 72 -2.10 -22.22 8.35
C TYR A 72 -1.59 -21.51 9.60
N LEU A 73 -0.43 -20.87 9.47
CA LEU A 73 0.11 -19.97 10.48
C LEU A 73 0.43 -18.63 9.83
N GLU A 74 -0.19 -17.56 10.32
CA GLU A 74 0.09 -16.18 9.92
C GLU A 74 0.96 -15.52 10.98
N LEU A 75 2.09 -14.95 10.56
CA LEU A 75 3.02 -14.21 11.39
C LEU A 75 3.29 -12.86 10.74
N ASN A 76 3.25 -11.78 11.51
CA ASN A 76 3.69 -10.47 11.05
C ASN A 76 5.12 -10.20 11.56
N ALA A 77 6.07 -10.05 10.65
CA ALA A 77 7.47 -9.89 10.98
C ALA A 77 7.79 -8.54 11.65
N SER A 78 6.97 -7.50 11.45
CA SER A 78 7.17 -6.19 12.08
C SER A 78 6.71 -6.13 13.54
N ASP A 79 5.67 -6.87 13.89
CA ASP A 79 5.13 -6.95 15.26
C ASP A 79 5.99 -7.88 16.14
N GLU A 80 6.40 -9.03 15.61
CA GLU A 80 7.25 -10.00 16.31
C GLU A 80 8.75 -9.70 16.10
N ARG A 81 9.21 -8.55 16.60
CA ARG A 81 10.61 -8.06 16.45
C ARG A 81 11.68 -9.03 16.97
N GLY A 82 11.31 -10.03 17.76
CA GLY A 82 12.20 -11.09 18.21
C GLY A 82 12.25 -12.25 17.22
N ILE A 83 13.33 -12.36 16.45
CA ILE A 83 13.63 -13.52 15.58
C ILE A 83 13.48 -14.87 16.30
N SER A 84 13.70 -14.91 17.62
CA SER A 84 13.51 -16.08 18.47
C SER A 84 12.06 -16.54 18.52
N VAL A 85 11.11 -15.61 18.64
CA VAL A 85 9.66 -15.90 18.74
C VAL A 85 9.14 -16.48 17.43
N VAL A 86 9.48 -15.84 16.30
CA VAL A 86 9.12 -16.34 14.96
C VAL A 86 9.70 -17.74 14.76
N ARG A 87 10.98 -17.95 15.08
CA ARG A 87 11.64 -19.25 14.91
C ARG A 87 11.01 -20.35 15.78
N GLU A 88 10.66 -20.04 17.03
CA GLU A 88 10.04 -21.01 17.94
C GLU A 88 8.63 -21.40 17.49
N LYS A 89 7.79 -20.41 17.15
CA LYS A 89 6.45 -20.67 16.59
C LYS A 89 6.49 -21.48 15.31
N VAL A 90 7.39 -21.11 14.39
CA VAL A 90 7.60 -21.86 13.14
C VAL A 90 8.05 -23.29 13.41
N LYS A 91 8.98 -23.49 14.36
CA LYS A 91 9.49 -24.82 14.72
C LYS A 91 8.39 -25.70 15.32
N ASP A 92 7.57 -25.17 16.21
CA ASP A 92 6.49 -25.94 16.85
C ASP A 92 5.38 -26.28 15.86
N PHE A 93 5.05 -25.34 14.97
CA PHE A 93 4.10 -25.58 13.88
C PHE A 93 4.62 -26.64 12.89
N ALA A 94 5.89 -26.52 12.48
CA ALA A 94 6.51 -27.41 11.50
C ALA A 94 6.79 -28.84 11.98
N ARG A 95 6.77 -29.07 13.30
CA ARG A 95 6.91 -30.41 13.91
C ARG A 95 5.68 -31.28 13.74
N THR A 96 4.52 -30.67 13.54
CA THR A 96 3.25 -31.40 13.40
C THR A 96 2.95 -31.68 11.93
N LYS A 97 2.41 -32.87 11.64
CA LYS A 97 1.95 -33.20 10.27
C LYS A 97 0.72 -32.37 9.91
N SER A 98 0.54 -32.11 8.63
CA SER A 98 -0.68 -31.52 8.09
C SER A 98 -1.89 -32.43 8.31
N ILE A 99 -3.05 -31.82 8.40
CA ILE A 99 -4.35 -32.49 8.47
C ILE A 99 -4.96 -32.46 7.06
N GLY A 100 -5.44 -33.60 6.57
CA GLY A 100 -6.08 -33.72 5.26
C GLY A 100 -5.17 -34.24 4.16
N ASN A 101 -5.49 -33.89 2.90
CA ASN A 101 -4.89 -34.51 1.70
C ASN A 101 -3.57 -33.86 1.25
N VAL A 102 -3.22 -32.70 1.79
CA VAL A 102 -1.97 -31.97 1.46
C VAL A 102 -0.90 -32.38 2.45
N SER A 103 0.31 -32.70 1.97
CA SER A 103 1.40 -33.29 2.77
C SER A 103 2.23 -32.28 3.57
N PHE A 104 1.95 -30.98 3.42
CA PHE A 104 2.66 -29.89 4.07
C PHE A 104 1.68 -28.90 4.71
N LYS A 105 2.19 -28.09 5.64
CA LYS A 105 1.49 -26.91 6.18
C LYS A 105 1.97 -25.62 5.50
N THR A 106 1.20 -24.55 5.60
CA THR A 106 1.58 -23.24 5.04
C THR A 106 1.83 -22.22 6.14
N ILE A 107 2.96 -21.51 6.04
CA ILE A 107 3.27 -20.37 6.90
C ILE A 107 3.26 -19.12 6.03
N PHE A 108 2.41 -18.15 6.37
CA PHE A 108 2.43 -16.82 5.76
C PHE A 108 3.17 -15.86 6.69
N LEU A 109 4.26 -15.28 6.18
CA LEU A 109 5.04 -14.27 6.88
C LEU A 109 4.83 -12.93 6.18
N ASP A 110 4.02 -12.05 6.78
CA ASP A 110 3.82 -10.70 6.27
C ASP A 110 4.97 -9.78 6.66
N GLU A 111 5.20 -8.77 5.83
CA GLU A 111 6.27 -7.76 5.99
C GLU A 111 7.66 -8.38 6.24
N ALA A 112 8.00 -9.44 5.52
CA ALA A 112 9.29 -10.14 5.65
C ALA A 112 10.51 -9.23 5.39
N ASP A 113 10.32 -8.10 4.69
CA ASP A 113 11.32 -7.06 4.48
C ASP A 113 11.58 -6.15 5.70
N ALA A 114 10.79 -6.28 6.77
CA ALA A 114 11.07 -5.67 8.06
C ALA A 114 12.13 -6.44 8.88
N LEU A 115 12.44 -7.69 8.51
CA LEU A 115 13.46 -8.49 9.18
C LEU A 115 14.87 -7.99 8.85
N THR A 116 15.75 -7.99 9.86
CA THR A 116 17.18 -7.72 9.64
C THR A 116 17.82 -8.81 8.77
N PRO A 117 18.94 -8.53 8.08
CA PRO A 117 19.63 -9.53 7.28
C PRO A 117 19.98 -10.81 8.06
N GLU A 118 20.38 -10.69 9.33
CA GLU A 118 20.70 -11.82 10.22
C GLU A 118 19.47 -12.68 10.52
N ALA A 119 18.34 -12.02 10.77
CA ALA A 119 17.05 -12.67 10.94
C ALA A 119 16.63 -13.44 9.67
N GLN A 120 16.80 -12.85 8.50
CA GLN A 120 16.54 -13.54 7.24
C GLN A 120 17.46 -14.76 7.03
N GLN A 121 18.74 -14.68 7.41
CA GLN A 121 19.65 -15.85 7.36
C GLN A 121 19.22 -16.99 8.30
N ALA A 122 18.61 -16.66 9.44
CA ALA A 122 18.03 -17.68 10.34
C ALA A 122 16.74 -18.27 9.77
N LEU A 123 15.87 -17.45 9.18
CA LEU A 123 14.66 -17.90 8.48
C LEU A 123 15.00 -18.85 7.32
N ARG A 124 15.99 -18.50 6.50
CA ARG A 124 16.48 -19.35 5.40
C ARG A 124 16.80 -20.78 5.86
N ARG A 125 17.58 -20.93 6.93
CA ARG A 125 17.92 -22.24 7.51
C ARG A 125 16.68 -23.01 7.95
N THR A 126 15.68 -22.29 8.45
CA THR A 126 14.41 -22.87 8.91
C THR A 126 13.58 -23.35 7.71
N MET A 127 13.52 -22.57 6.62
CA MET A 127 12.87 -22.96 5.36
C MET A 127 13.51 -24.23 4.78
N GLU A 128 14.84 -24.33 4.77
CA GLU A 128 15.55 -25.52 4.28
C GLU A 128 15.23 -26.77 5.10
N ASN A 129 15.30 -26.67 6.44
CA ASN A 129 15.11 -27.79 7.36
C ASN A 129 13.69 -28.36 7.33
N TYR A 130 12.69 -27.54 7.00
CA TYR A 130 11.27 -27.91 7.05
C TYR A 130 10.60 -27.91 5.66
N SER A 131 11.36 -27.86 4.57
CA SER A 131 10.81 -27.83 3.21
C SER A 131 9.91 -29.02 2.84
N ALA A 132 10.12 -30.17 3.51
CA ALA A 132 9.30 -31.36 3.35
C ALA A 132 7.94 -31.28 4.07
N THR A 133 7.85 -30.53 5.17
CA THR A 133 6.63 -30.46 6.01
C THR A 133 5.94 -29.10 5.97
N CYS A 134 6.60 -28.06 5.49
CA CYS A 134 6.10 -26.69 5.46
C CYS A 134 6.45 -25.97 4.15
N ARG A 135 5.51 -25.13 3.69
CA ARG A 135 5.72 -24.19 2.59
C ARG A 135 5.51 -22.77 3.10
N PHE A 136 6.48 -21.90 2.82
CA PHE A 136 6.44 -20.49 3.20
C PHE A 136 5.84 -19.66 2.06
N ILE A 137 4.96 -18.71 2.43
CA ILE A 137 4.53 -17.61 1.59
C ILE A 137 5.01 -16.33 2.26
N LEU A 138 5.96 -15.64 1.64
CA LEU A 138 6.55 -14.43 2.17
C LEU A 138 5.92 -13.22 1.48
N SER A 139 5.51 -12.19 2.22
CA SER A 139 5.04 -10.92 1.66
C SER A 139 6.04 -9.80 1.99
N CYS A 140 6.32 -8.94 1.00
CA CYS A 140 7.20 -7.78 1.16
C CYS A 140 6.79 -6.66 0.19
N ASN A 141 7.25 -5.43 0.45
CA ASN A 141 7.06 -4.34 -0.50
C ASN A 141 8.04 -4.42 -1.66
N TYR A 142 9.30 -4.73 -1.37
CA TYR A 142 10.37 -4.82 -2.35
C TYR A 142 11.14 -6.13 -2.20
N SER A 143 11.21 -6.92 -3.27
CA SER A 143 11.97 -8.18 -3.25
C SER A 143 13.46 -7.96 -2.97
N SER A 144 14.01 -6.78 -3.33
CA SER A 144 15.41 -6.41 -3.09
C SER A 144 15.77 -6.29 -1.61
N LYS A 145 14.80 -6.13 -0.72
CA LYS A 145 15.01 -6.15 0.74
C LYS A 145 15.08 -7.57 1.31
N ILE A 146 14.81 -8.58 0.49
CA ILE A 146 14.93 -9.99 0.86
C ILE A 146 16.28 -10.52 0.34
N ILE A 147 17.04 -11.20 1.19
CA ILE A 147 18.35 -11.74 0.82
C ILE A 147 18.22 -12.77 -0.32
N ASP A 148 19.18 -12.78 -1.25
CA ASP A 148 19.22 -13.71 -2.40
C ASP A 148 19.11 -15.20 -2.00
N PRO A 149 19.68 -15.67 -0.87
CA PRO A 149 19.49 -17.04 -0.41
C PRO A 149 18.02 -17.43 -0.14
N ILE A 150 17.16 -16.50 0.29
CA ILE A 150 15.72 -16.76 0.41
C ILE A 150 15.07 -16.70 -0.97
N GLN A 151 15.35 -15.65 -1.76
CA GLN A 151 14.75 -15.46 -3.09
C GLN A 151 14.97 -16.67 -4.00
N SER A 152 16.18 -17.25 -4.00
CA SER A 152 16.53 -18.45 -4.79
C SER A 152 15.74 -19.72 -4.46
N ARG A 153 15.04 -19.75 -3.33
CA ARG A 153 14.19 -20.88 -2.89
C ARG A 153 12.70 -20.61 -3.08
N CYS A 154 12.34 -19.43 -3.57
CA CYS A 154 10.96 -19.00 -3.74
C CYS A 154 10.61 -18.78 -5.21
N ALA A 155 9.40 -19.16 -5.60
CA ALA A 155 8.78 -18.62 -6.80
C ALA A 155 8.33 -17.17 -6.52
N ILE A 156 8.90 -16.22 -7.26
CA ILE A 156 8.66 -14.79 -7.05
C ILE A 156 7.49 -14.32 -7.90
N PHE A 157 6.52 -13.65 -7.24
CA PHE A 157 5.38 -13.01 -7.88
C PHE A 157 5.40 -11.52 -7.55
N ARG A 158 5.38 -10.69 -8.60
CA ARG A 158 5.50 -9.23 -8.48
C ARG A 158 4.13 -8.58 -8.71
N PHE A 159 3.49 -8.20 -7.62
CA PHE A 159 2.21 -7.49 -7.61
C PHE A 159 2.40 -6.05 -8.05
N LYS A 160 1.50 -5.58 -8.89
CA LYS A 160 1.43 -4.18 -9.35
C LYS A 160 0.27 -3.45 -8.69
N LEU A 161 0.30 -2.11 -8.68
CA LEU A 161 -0.88 -1.33 -8.34
C LEU A 161 -2.04 -1.70 -9.27
N LEU A 162 -3.26 -1.67 -8.74
CA LEU A 162 -4.44 -1.99 -9.53
C LEU A 162 -4.74 -0.87 -10.51
N GLU A 163 -5.19 -1.24 -11.70
CA GLU A 163 -5.62 -0.27 -12.71
C GLU A 163 -6.99 0.30 -12.35
N ARG A 164 -7.33 1.47 -12.91
CA ARG A 164 -8.65 2.10 -12.71
C ARG A 164 -9.81 1.15 -13.00
N LYS A 165 -9.70 0.34 -14.06
CA LYS A 165 -10.71 -0.68 -14.43
C LYS A 165 -10.95 -1.73 -13.34
N ASP A 166 -9.92 -2.05 -12.57
CA ASP A 166 -9.97 -3.06 -11.52
C ASP A 166 -10.56 -2.47 -10.24
N ILE A 167 -10.14 -1.26 -9.86
CA ILE A 167 -10.74 -0.54 -8.74
C ILE A 167 -12.23 -0.27 -9.01
N GLN A 168 -12.60 0.12 -10.25
CA GLN A 168 -14.01 0.34 -10.64
C GLN A 168 -14.88 -0.89 -10.32
N LYS A 169 -14.44 -2.09 -10.70
CA LYS A 169 -15.19 -3.34 -10.42
C LYS A 169 -15.44 -3.55 -8.92
N ILE A 170 -14.47 -3.17 -8.09
CA ILE A 170 -14.57 -3.27 -6.63
C ILE A 170 -15.56 -2.24 -6.09
N ILE A 171 -15.46 -0.99 -6.56
CA ILE A 171 -16.40 0.08 -6.21
C ILE A 171 -17.83 -0.32 -6.60
N ASP A 172 -18.03 -0.85 -7.80
CA ASP A 172 -19.35 -1.27 -8.29
C ASP A 172 -19.95 -2.38 -7.41
N LYS A 173 -19.16 -3.40 -7.07
CA LYS A 173 -19.59 -4.50 -6.20
C LYS A 173 -20.04 -3.98 -4.83
N ILE A 174 -19.26 -3.10 -4.22
CA ILE A 174 -19.57 -2.52 -2.90
C ILE A 174 -20.79 -1.61 -3.00
N SER A 175 -20.85 -0.75 -4.01
CA SER A 175 -21.94 0.21 -4.21
C SER A 175 -23.27 -0.49 -4.43
N GLN A 176 -23.30 -1.59 -5.19
CA GLN A 176 -24.52 -2.39 -5.38
C GLN A 176 -24.96 -3.09 -4.08
N THR A 177 -24.01 -3.64 -3.33
CA THR A 177 -24.30 -4.38 -2.09
C THR A 177 -24.78 -3.46 -0.98
N GLU A 178 -24.13 -2.31 -0.82
CA GLU A 178 -24.41 -1.32 0.24
C GLU A 178 -25.42 -0.25 -0.22
N LYS A 179 -25.91 -0.32 -1.46
CA LYS A 179 -26.87 0.60 -2.08
C LYS A 179 -26.40 2.06 -2.05
N LEU A 180 -25.14 2.28 -2.42
CA LEU A 180 -24.53 3.60 -2.48
C LEU A 180 -24.85 4.29 -3.81
N GLN A 181 -24.99 5.61 -3.76
CA GLN A 181 -25.05 6.46 -4.95
C GLN A 181 -23.78 7.31 -4.97
N ILE A 182 -22.94 7.13 -5.99
CA ILE A 182 -21.64 7.80 -6.09
C ILE A 182 -21.65 8.72 -7.31
N ASP A 183 -21.35 9.99 -7.10
CA ASP A 183 -21.21 10.96 -8.19
C ASP A 183 -19.97 10.65 -9.04
N SER A 184 -20.01 10.88 -10.35
CA SER A 184 -18.86 10.62 -11.23
C SER A 184 -17.61 11.42 -10.84
N GLU A 185 -17.78 12.66 -10.39
CA GLU A 185 -16.68 13.49 -9.89
C GLU A 185 -16.10 12.94 -8.58
N ALA A 186 -16.94 12.41 -7.69
CA ALA A 186 -16.50 11.81 -6.44
C ALA A 186 -15.68 10.52 -6.69
N LEU A 187 -16.09 9.74 -7.68
CA LEU A 187 -15.43 8.51 -8.09
C LEU A 187 -14.02 8.76 -8.64
N GLU A 188 -13.82 9.83 -9.42
CA GLU A 188 -12.48 10.27 -9.86
C GLU A 188 -11.56 10.61 -8.69
N VAL A 189 -12.08 11.35 -7.69
CA VAL A 189 -11.31 11.69 -6.48
C VAL A 189 -10.98 10.45 -5.65
N ILE A 190 -11.88 9.47 -5.59
CA ILE A 190 -11.60 8.18 -4.93
C ILE A 190 -10.47 7.44 -5.65
N PHE A 191 -10.47 7.41 -6.99
CA PHE A 191 -9.38 6.79 -7.75
C PHE A 191 -8.04 7.46 -7.48
N GLU A 192 -7.98 8.79 -7.58
CA GLU A 192 -6.77 9.56 -7.29
C GLU A 192 -6.31 9.37 -5.85
N GLY A 193 -7.25 9.39 -4.90
CA GLY A 193 -6.97 9.18 -3.49
C GLY A 193 -6.47 7.77 -3.17
N SER A 194 -6.97 6.74 -3.87
CA SER A 194 -6.57 5.35 -3.68
C SER A 194 -5.17 5.05 -4.21
N GLU A 195 -4.70 5.77 -5.24
CA GLU A 195 -3.44 5.51 -5.95
C GLU A 195 -3.26 4.03 -6.36
N GLY A 196 -4.36 3.32 -6.64
CA GLY A 196 -4.37 1.89 -7.01
C GLY A 196 -4.26 0.91 -5.83
N ASP A 197 -4.29 1.40 -4.59
CA ASP A 197 -4.42 0.60 -3.36
C ASP A 197 -5.91 0.30 -3.07
N CYS A 198 -6.28 -0.99 -3.15
CA CYS A 198 -7.64 -1.44 -2.91
C CYS A 198 -8.10 -1.20 -1.47
N ARG A 199 -7.22 -1.45 -0.49
CA ARG A 199 -7.53 -1.27 0.93
C ARG A 199 -7.83 0.20 1.23
N LYS A 200 -7.04 1.11 0.68
CA LYS A 200 -7.24 2.56 0.77
C LYS A 200 -8.57 2.96 0.12
N CYS A 201 -8.87 2.45 -1.08
CA CYS A 201 -10.15 2.68 -1.75
C CYS A 201 -11.36 2.26 -0.90
N ILE A 202 -11.33 1.04 -0.37
CA ILE A 202 -12.43 0.50 0.45
C ILE A 202 -12.60 1.31 1.74
N ASN A 203 -11.50 1.72 2.38
CA ASN A 203 -11.56 2.54 3.58
C ASN A 203 -12.19 3.92 3.29
N ILE A 204 -11.80 4.58 2.20
CA ILE A 204 -12.41 5.86 1.78
C ILE A 204 -13.91 5.69 1.55
N LEU A 205 -14.32 4.64 0.84
CA LEU A 205 -15.73 4.32 0.61
C LEU A 205 -16.49 4.07 1.92
N GLN A 206 -15.93 3.27 2.84
CA GLN A 206 -16.58 2.96 4.12
C GLN A 206 -16.73 4.22 4.99
N SER A 207 -15.68 5.05 5.06
CA SER A 207 -15.70 6.28 5.84
C SER A 207 -16.72 7.28 5.32
N THR A 208 -16.84 7.43 3.99
CA THR A 208 -17.83 8.32 3.37
C THR A 208 -19.26 7.78 3.48
N ALA A 209 -19.47 6.48 3.23
CA ALA A 209 -20.76 5.83 3.37
C ALA A 209 -21.32 5.85 4.80
N SER A 210 -20.42 5.90 5.81
CA SER A 210 -20.81 6.02 7.22
C SER A 210 -21.48 7.37 7.55
N ILE A 211 -21.26 8.41 6.73
CA ILE A 211 -21.91 9.71 6.86
C ILE A 211 -23.21 9.75 6.06
N SER A 212 -23.13 9.34 4.79
CA SER A 212 -24.27 9.41 3.87
C SER A 212 -24.17 8.30 2.80
N PRO A 213 -25.29 7.64 2.45
CA PRO A 213 -25.34 6.69 1.34
C PRO A 213 -25.19 7.36 -0.04
N SER A 214 -25.38 8.68 -0.13
CA SER A 214 -25.04 9.49 -1.30
C SER A 214 -23.67 10.11 -1.11
N ILE A 215 -22.70 9.64 -1.91
CA ILE A 215 -21.29 10.02 -1.88
C ILE A 215 -21.08 11.13 -2.92
N SER A 216 -21.02 12.37 -2.42
CA SER A 216 -20.73 13.57 -3.21
C SER A 216 -19.25 13.96 -3.15
N LEU A 217 -18.82 14.78 -4.12
CA LEU A 217 -17.44 15.27 -4.21
C LEU A 217 -16.94 15.90 -2.91
N ASN A 218 -17.74 16.80 -2.32
CA ASN A 218 -17.38 17.52 -1.09
C ASN A 218 -17.14 16.57 0.10
N LEU A 219 -17.93 15.49 0.17
CA LEU A 219 -17.81 14.51 1.23
C LEU A 219 -16.48 13.74 1.12
N VAL A 220 -16.14 13.30 -0.09
CA VAL A 220 -14.87 12.60 -0.36
C VAL A 220 -13.68 13.52 -0.12
N SER A 221 -13.73 14.78 -0.61
CA SER A 221 -12.63 15.74 -0.42
C SER A 221 -12.40 16.13 1.04
N THR A 222 -13.41 16.03 1.91
CA THR A 222 -13.24 16.27 3.35
C THR A 222 -12.56 15.09 4.04
N MET A 223 -12.77 13.87 3.54
CA MET A 223 -12.20 12.63 4.09
C MET A 223 -10.76 12.38 3.65
N ILE A 224 -10.42 12.80 2.44
CA ILE A 224 -9.05 12.68 1.92
C ILE A 224 -8.30 13.95 2.31
N SER A 225 -7.45 13.85 3.34
CA SER A 225 -6.55 14.94 3.79
C SER A 225 -5.42 15.20 2.79
N ASN A 226 -5.77 15.59 1.57
CA ASN A 226 -4.83 15.97 0.52
C ASN A 226 -4.97 17.45 0.20
N ALA A 227 -3.84 18.09 -0.07
CA ALA A 227 -3.84 19.48 -0.48
C ALA A 227 -4.50 19.58 -1.86
N LYS A 228 -5.49 20.47 -1.99
CA LYS A 228 -6.14 20.69 -3.29
C LYS A 228 -5.10 21.18 -4.30
N PRO A 229 -5.06 20.61 -5.53
CA PRO A 229 -4.10 21.02 -6.56
C PRO A 229 -4.14 22.53 -6.84
N LYS A 230 -5.35 23.13 -6.81
CA LYS A 230 -5.55 24.57 -7.00
C LYS A 230 -4.82 25.40 -5.95
N ASP A 231 -4.90 25.00 -4.69
CA ASP A 231 -4.32 25.75 -3.57
C ASP A 231 -2.79 25.65 -3.58
N ILE A 232 -2.24 24.47 -3.87
CA ILE A 232 -0.80 24.29 -4.09
C ILE A 232 -0.33 25.15 -5.27
N ARG A 233 -1.05 25.16 -6.40
CA ARG A 233 -0.68 25.96 -7.57
C ARG A 233 -0.68 27.46 -7.26
N ILE A 234 -1.58 27.92 -6.40
CA ILE A 234 -1.61 29.31 -5.91
C ILE A 234 -0.39 29.61 -5.02
N VAL A 235 0.03 28.69 -4.15
CA VAL A 235 1.26 28.83 -3.35
C VAL A 235 2.48 28.93 -4.26
N LEU A 236 2.61 28.01 -5.22
CA LEU A 236 3.75 27.94 -6.13
C LEU A 236 3.84 29.17 -7.04
N SER A 237 2.71 29.63 -7.58
CA SER A 237 2.66 30.84 -8.40
C SER A 237 2.98 32.11 -7.60
N SER A 238 2.53 32.21 -6.34
CA SER A 238 2.87 33.33 -5.46
C SER A 238 4.37 33.36 -5.14
N ALA A 239 4.96 32.18 -4.88
CA ALA A 239 6.40 32.05 -4.66
C ALA A 239 7.19 32.45 -5.91
N LEU A 240 6.83 31.94 -7.09
CA LEU A 240 7.51 32.26 -8.35
C LEU A 240 7.36 33.74 -8.77
N ALA A 241 6.29 34.41 -8.32
CA ALA A 241 6.10 35.85 -8.54
C ALA A 241 6.93 36.73 -7.58
N GLY A 242 7.68 36.13 -6.64
CA GLY A 242 8.51 36.84 -5.67
C GLY A 242 7.82 37.14 -4.34
N ASP A 243 6.55 36.80 -4.18
CA ASP A 243 5.78 37.08 -2.95
C ASP A 243 5.93 35.92 -1.94
N PHE A 244 7.08 35.91 -1.28
CA PHE A 244 7.42 34.89 -0.27
C PHE A 244 6.42 34.88 0.89
N GLN A 245 6.03 36.05 1.39
CA GLN A 245 5.19 36.14 2.57
C GLN A 245 3.79 35.56 2.31
N LYS A 246 3.17 35.92 1.19
CA LYS A 246 1.88 35.36 0.78
C LYS A 246 1.95 33.86 0.49
N ALA A 247 3.02 33.40 -0.14
CA ALA A 247 3.21 31.97 -0.40
C ALA A 247 3.32 31.17 0.91
N ARG A 248 4.11 31.68 1.87
CA ARG A 248 4.26 31.10 3.20
C ARG A 248 2.94 31.05 3.96
N GLU A 249 2.21 32.16 4.03
CA GLU A 249 0.94 32.23 4.75
C GLU A 249 -0.08 31.22 4.19
N LYS A 250 -0.20 31.15 2.85
CA LYS A 250 -1.09 30.19 2.20
C LYS A 250 -0.67 28.74 2.42
N LEU A 251 0.62 28.44 2.38
CA LEU A 251 1.13 27.10 2.66
C LEU A 251 0.79 26.66 4.10
N LEU A 252 1.03 27.55 5.07
CA LEU A 252 0.71 27.28 6.48
C LEU A 252 -0.81 27.11 6.67
N ASP A 253 -1.62 27.93 6.01
CA ASP A 253 -3.07 27.80 6.03
C ASP A 253 -3.53 26.43 5.50
N ILE A 254 -2.96 25.95 4.40
CA ILE A 254 -3.28 24.62 3.86
C ILE A 254 -2.91 23.53 4.88
N MET A 255 -1.69 23.58 5.45
CA MET A 255 -1.23 22.59 6.42
C MET A 255 -2.09 22.57 7.68
N LEU A 256 -2.41 23.73 8.23
CA LEU A 256 -3.12 23.85 9.51
C LEU A 256 -4.62 23.63 9.37
N LYS A 257 -5.26 24.18 8.34
CA LYS A 257 -6.73 24.06 8.15
C LYS A 257 -7.13 22.67 7.66
N GLU A 258 -6.34 22.08 6.77
CA GLU A 258 -6.63 20.76 6.21
C GLU A 258 -5.90 19.62 6.94
N SER A 259 -5.12 19.93 7.99
CA SER A 259 -4.35 18.97 8.81
C SER A 259 -3.42 18.09 8.00
N ILE A 260 -2.74 18.67 7.00
CA ILE A 260 -1.91 17.94 6.04
C ILE A 260 -0.46 17.90 6.53
N SER A 261 0.14 16.71 6.47
CA SER A 261 1.55 16.52 6.85
C SER A 261 2.48 17.22 5.86
N GLY A 262 3.66 17.64 6.33
CA GLY A 262 4.64 18.26 5.43
C GLY A 262 5.12 17.33 4.30
N GLN A 263 5.14 16.01 4.53
CA GLN A 263 5.47 15.03 3.50
C GLN A 263 4.40 15.00 2.39
N ASP A 264 3.12 15.06 2.74
CA ASP A 264 2.03 15.07 1.76
C ASP A 264 1.98 16.39 0.98
N VAL A 265 2.30 17.50 1.64
CA VAL A 265 2.48 18.80 0.97
C VAL A 265 3.63 18.75 -0.02
N ILE A 266 4.80 18.18 0.34
CA ILE A 266 5.92 18.01 -0.59
C ILE A 266 5.53 17.18 -1.81
N LYS A 267 4.86 16.04 -1.61
CA LYS A 267 4.38 15.20 -2.71
C LYS A 267 3.42 15.96 -3.63
N SER A 268 2.55 16.77 -3.05
CA SER A 268 1.61 17.61 -3.80
C SER A 268 2.32 18.70 -4.60
N ILE A 269 3.32 19.36 -4.01
CA ILE A 269 4.20 20.31 -4.70
C ILE A 269 4.91 19.63 -5.87
N GLN A 270 5.47 18.43 -5.67
CA GLN A 270 6.19 17.70 -6.70
C GLN A 270 5.30 17.34 -7.89
N LYS A 271 4.04 16.91 -7.64
CA LYS A 271 3.05 16.68 -8.70
C LYS A 271 2.72 17.98 -9.44
N GLU A 272 2.49 19.08 -8.72
CA GLU A 272 2.07 20.34 -9.34
C GLU A 272 3.18 21.11 -10.08
N ILE A 273 4.47 20.94 -9.75
CA ILE A 273 5.58 21.57 -10.49
C ILE A 273 5.49 21.28 -11.99
N TRP A 274 5.15 20.05 -12.37
CA TRP A 274 5.06 19.65 -13.77
C TRP A 274 3.84 20.26 -14.48
N ASN A 275 2.79 20.59 -13.74
CA ASN A 275 1.57 21.23 -14.22
C ASN A 275 1.70 22.77 -14.35
N LEU A 276 2.80 23.38 -13.89
CA LEU A 276 3.00 24.83 -13.99
C LEU A 276 3.33 25.27 -15.42
N PRO A 277 2.83 26.44 -15.87
CA PRO A 277 3.17 27.04 -17.16
C PRO A 277 4.51 27.80 -17.06
N ILE A 278 5.61 27.07 -16.84
CA ILE A 278 6.96 27.61 -16.73
C ILE A 278 7.95 26.84 -17.62
N GLU A 279 9.11 27.45 -17.88
CA GLU A 279 10.18 26.85 -18.68
C GLU A 279 10.67 25.51 -18.13
N PRO A 280 10.99 24.52 -18.99
CA PRO A 280 11.44 23.19 -18.56
C PRO A 280 12.65 23.21 -17.64
N GLU A 281 13.64 24.09 -17.90
CA GLU A 281 14.84 24.22 -17.07
C GLU A 281 14.50 24.62 -15.62
N LEU A 282 13.52 25.52 -15.47
CA LEU A 282 13.05 25.93 -14.16
C LEU A 282 12.34 24.77 -13.45
N LYS A 283 11.52 23.98 -14.15
CA LYS A 283 10.88 22.78 -13.58
C LYS A 283 11.91 21.80 -13.04
N VAL A 284 13.01 21.58 -13.75
CA VAL A 284 14.11 20.70 -13.30
C VAL A 284 14.73 21.23 -12.02
N LYS A 285 15.08 22.53 -11.97
CA LYS A 285 15.66 23.17 -10.78
C LYS A 285 14.74 23.11 -9.56
N LEU A 286 13.43 23.36 -9.75
CA LEU A 286 12.44 23.25 -8.67
C LEU A 286 12.32 21.81 -8.18
N THR A 287 12.29 20.83 -9.10
CA THR A 287 12.21 19.40 -8.76
C THR A 287 13.41 18.95 -7.93
N GLU A 288 14.63 19.37 -8.29
CA GLU A 288 15.85 19.09 -7.51
C GLU A 288 15.73 19.61 -6.07
N LYS A 289 15.29 20.86 -5.90
CA LYS A 289 15.13 21.47 -4.57
C LYS A 289 14.03 20.81 -3.75
N THR A 290 12.94 20.38 -4.39
CA THR A 290 11.89 19.62 -3.73
C THR A 290 12.41 18.29 -3.21
N GLY A 291 13.19 17.56 -4.01
CA GLY A 291 13.81 16.29 -3.58
C GLY A 291 14.79 16.45 -2.41
N GLU A 292 15.62 17.50 -2.43
CA GLU A 292 16.52 17.81 -1.31
C GLU A 292 15.73 18.11 -0.02
N THR A 293 14.61 18.83 -0.15
CA THR A 293 13.73 19.15 0.98
C THR A 293 13.04 17.90 1.51
N GLU A 294 12.56 17.02 0.64
CA GLU A 294 11.98 15.73 1.01
C GLU A 294 12.95 14.90 1.84
N PHE A 295 14.19 14.75 1.37
CA PHE A 295 15.24 14.03 2.08
C PHE A 295 15.45 14.58 3.50
N ARG A 296 15.55 15.90 3.65
CA ARG A 296 15.73 16.53 4.97
C ARG A 296 14.55 16.26 5.91
N ILE A 297 13.32 16.28 5.41
CA ILE A 297 12.13 15.95 6.21
C ILE A 297 12.15 14.47 6.62
N VAL A 298 12.53 13.57 5.72
CA VAL A 298 12.64 12.13 5.99
C VAL A 298 13.70 11.84 7.05
N GLU A 299 14.82 12.55 7.04
CA GLU A 299 15.88 12.48 8.07
C GLU A 299 15.47 13.12 9.43
N GLY A 300 14.26 13.65 9.54
CA GLY A 300 13.71 14.18 10.79
C GLY A 300 13.83 15.68 10.98
N SER A 301 14.14 16.45 9.93
CA SER A 301 14.09 17.91 10.00
C SER A 301 12.65 18.41 10.15
N ASP A 302 12.49 19.57 10.80
CA ASP A 302 11.18 20.20 10.97
C ASP A 302 10.51 20.52 9.62
N PRO A 303 9.30 19.97 9.35
CA PRO A 303 8.64 20.16 8.07
C PRO A 303 8.27 21.60 7.74
N PHE A 304 7.89 22.41 8.73
CA PHE A 304 7.48 23.79 8.52
C PHE A 304 8.66 24.68 8.10
N ILE A 305 9.83 24.47 8.71
CA ILE A 305 11.07 25.17 8.36
C ILE A 305 11.53 24.74 6.96
N GLN A 306 11.56 23.43 6.69
CA GLN A 306 12.03 22.92 5.39
C GLN A 306 11.14 23.37 4.23
N LEU A 307 9.82 23.37 4.39
CA LEU A 307 8.92 23.86 3.36
C LEU A 307 9.05 25.38 3.13
N GLN A 308 9.30 26.17 4.17
CA GLN A 308 9.59 27.60 4.01
C GLN A 308 10.90 27.83 3.25
N ALA A 309 11.94 27.04 3.55
CA ALA A 309 13.20 27.09 2.81
C ALA A 309 13.01 26.69 1.33
N LEU A 310 12.13 25.73 1.05
CA LEU A 310 11.75 25.36 -0.31
C LEU A 310 11.05 26.52 -1.03
N LEU A 311 10.07 27.18 -0.40
CA LEU A 311 9.41 28.36 -0.97
C LEU A 311 10.39 29.51 -1.24
N ALA A 312 11.34 29.75 -0.33
CA ALA A 312 12.39 30.76 -0.55
C ALA A 312 13.26 30.40 -1.78
N SER A 313 13.59 29.12 -1.96
CA SER A 313 14.31 28.65 -3.14
C SER A 313 13.52 28.88 -4.43
N PHE A 314 12.19 28.75 -4.37
CA PHE A 314 11.30 28.96 -5.53
C PHE A 314 11.19 30.44 -5.89
N VAL A 315 11.13 31.31 -4.88
CA VAL A 315 11.20 32.76 -5.02
C VAL A 315 12.48 33.19 -5.73
N LEU A 316 13.63 32.70 -5.25
CA LEU A 316 14.93 33.01 -5.87
C LEU A 316 15.01 32.51 -7.32
N ALA A 317 14.43 31.35 -7.61
CA ALA A 317 14.39 30.81 -8.96
C ALA A 317 13.44 31.59 -9.89
N GLY A 318 12.35 32.15 -9.35
CA GLY A 318 11.41 32.99 -10.09
C GLY A 318 11.94 34.40 -10.38
N ILE A 319 12.69 34.99 -9.44
CA ILE A 319 13.30 36.32 -9.58
C ILE A 319 14.51 36.31 -10.54
N ALA A 320 15.20 35.17 -10.65
CA ALA A 320 16.33 35.00 -11.58
C ALA A 320 15.92 34.85 -13.06
N LYS A 321 14.64 35.09 -13.39
CA LYS A 321 14.12 35.19 -14.76
C LYS A 321 14.47 36.52 -15.42
#